data_AF-A0A845BH72-F1
#
_entry.id   AF-A0A845BH72-F1
#
_cell.length_a   1.000
_cell.length_b   1.000
_cell.length_c   1.000
_cell.angle_alpha   90.00
_cell.angle_beta   90.00
_cell.angle_gamma   90.00
#
_symmetry.space_group_name_H-M   'P 1'
#
loop_
_entity.id
_entity.type
_entity.pdbx_description
1 polymer ?
#
loop_
_entity_poly.entity_id
_entity_poly.type
_entity_poly.pdbx_seq_one_letter_code
_entity_poly.pdbx_strand_id
1 'polypeptide(L)'
;MGRVVVVSNRVAVPRRGEPTAGGLAVALKDVLKASGGLWFGWSGETRKEPSPEAKQLRSGGIDYATIDIADADHQGFYAGYSNNTLWPLFHFRLGLMEYDRGEAAAYRRVNRQFAQALMPLLGPKDTIWIHDYQLIPMAAELRALGAKQRIGFFLHIPFPPFAVLSALPDAEQVLKDLLAYDLVGVQTKHDLGGLINCFQEGLGLSPDATGGVRGEVAGTMRRTQLSAHAIGIDTRGFATIARKAAYGPDTQRLVASMGDRSLIVGAERLDYTKGLPHRMRGFAALLAHFPEHLNRVTYLQVAARSRNEVASYRNLRRELDQLAGRINGDYAEFDWTPVRYVARAVARDTLAGFYRVARVGLVTPLRDGMNLVAKEYVAAQDPEDPGVLILSQFAGAAESMEGALIVNPLDAVAMAEQLDRALRMPLDERKERWESMMRGLEEQTATRWAESFLAELEELPLPEQNLLWASPTRN
;
A
#
# COMPACT_ATOMS: atom_id res chain seq x y z
N MET A 1 -8.34 24.47 -13.87
CA MET A 1 -8.45 23.01 -13.68
C MET A 1 -9.90 22.59 -13.78
N GLY A 2 -10.18 21.41 -14.36
CA GLY A 2 -11.45 20.75 -14.09
C GLY A 2 -11.40 19.98 -12.78
N ARG A 3 -12.45 19.22 -12.49
CA ARG A 3 -12.58 18.47 -11.24
C ARG A 3 -11.66 17.25 -11.24
N VAL A 4 -11.05 16.92 -10.10
CA VAL A 4 -10.34 15.64 -9.92
C VAL A 4 -11.36 14.54 -9.63
N VAL A 5 -11.28 13.43 -10.38
CA VAL A 5 -12.12 12.25 -10.24
C VAL A 5 -11.25 11.09 -9.76
N VAL A 6 -11.31 10.78 -8.48
CA VAL A 6 -10.60 9.64 -7.87
C VAL A 6 -11.42 8.38 -8.06
N VAL A 7 -10.79 7.33 -8.57
CA VAL A 7 -11.38 6.01 -8.78
C VAL A 7 -10.57 4.99 -7.98
N SER A 8 -11.21 4.28 -7.06
CA SER A 8 -10.55 3.21 -6.30
C SER A 8 -11.47 2.01 -6.15
N ASN A 9 -10.90 0.82 -5.88
CA ASN A 9 -11.69 -0.39 -5.73
C ASN A 9 -12.84 -0.22 -4.72
N ARG A 10 -12.59 0.42 -3.57
CA ARG A 10 -13.61 0.70 -2.54
C ARG A 10 -13.64 2.17 -2.19
N VAL A 11 -14.84 2.71 -1.97
CA VAL A 11 -15.06 4.09 -1.51
C VAL A 11 -15.31 4.10 -0.01
N ALA A 12 -14.55 4.91 0.73
CA ALA A 12 -14.76 5.14 2.15
C ALA A 12 -15.74 6.30 2.36
N VAL A 13 -17.04 6.04 2.13
CA VAL A 13 -18.09 7.03 2.38
C VAL A 13 -18.10 7.39 3.86
N PRO A 14 -17.99 8.67 4.26
CA PRO A 14 -17.98 9.06 5.66
C PRO A 14 -19.26 8.60 6.38
N ARG A 15 -19.13 7.74 7.40
CA ARG A 15 -20.20 7.37 8.32
C ARG A 15 -19.97 8.04 9.68
N ARG A 16 -21.07 8.45 10.33
CA ARG A 16 -21.03 9.17 11.61
C ARG A 16 -20.44 8.24 12.69
N GLY A 17 -19.31 8.63 13.28
CA GLY A 17 -18.66 7.87 14.37
C GLY A 17 -17.63 6.82 13.94
N GLU A 18 -17.32 6.68 12.65
CA GLU A 18 -16.23 5.79 12.19
C GLU A 18 -14.86 6.48 12.29
N PRO A 19 -13.81 5.73 12.69
CA PRO A 19 -12.47 6.29 12.87
C PRO A 19 -11.90 6.86 11.57
N THR A 20 -11.08 7.91 11.73
CA THR A 20 -10.42 8.63 10.65
C THR A 20 -9.61 7.66 9.78
N ALA A 21 -9.86 7.69 8.47
CA ALA A 21 -9.17 6.83 7.50
C ALA A 21 -7.65 7.08 7.49
N GLY A 22 -6.86 6.10 7.01
CA GLY A 22 -5.39 6.21 6.94
C GLY A 22 -4.88 7.30 5.99
N GLY A 23 -3.56 7.54 5.99
CA GLY A 23 -2.92 8.68 5.30
C GLY A 23 -3.31 8.87 3.82
N LEU A 24 -3.47 7.79 3.05
CA LEU A 24 -3.93 7.85 1.66
C LEU A 24 -5.32 8.48 1.53
N ALA A 25 -6.28 8.04 2.35
CA ALA A 25 -7.64 8.55 2.29
C ALA A 25 -7.75 10.00 2.78
N VAL A 26 -6.85 10.45 3.67
CA VAL A 26 -6.76 11.85 4.07
C VAL A 26 -6.26 12.72 2.90
N ALA A 27 -5.12 12.35 2.29
CA ALA A 27 -4.58 13.10 1.17
C ALA A 27 -5.54 13.17 -0.02
N LEU A 28 -6.17 12.04 -0.38
CA LEU A 28 -7.18 12.03 -1.44
C LEU A 28 -8.38 12.91 -1.08
N LYS A 29 -8.83 12.94 0.17
CA LYS A 29 -9.92 13.82 0.60
C LYS A 29 -9.54 15.29 0.51
N ASP A 30 -8.31 15.66 0.82
CA ASP A 30 -7.88 17.06 0.75
C ASP A 30 -7.80 17.53 -0.70
N VAL A 31 -7.24 16.70 -1.60
CA VAL A 31 -7.27 16.92 -3.05
C VAL A 31 -8.71 17.07 -3.55
N LEU A 32 -9.59 16.12 -3.20
CA LEU A 32 -10.99 16.13 -3.62
C LEU A 32 -11.72 17.36 -3.08
N LYS A 33 -11.52 17.77 -1.83
CA LYS A 33 -12.14 18.99 -1.28
C LYS A 33 -11.69 20.24 -2.03
N ALA A 34 -10.40 20.35 -2.32
CA ALA A 34 -9.84 21.51 -3.00
C ALA A 34 -10.40 21.66 -4.43
N SER A 35 -10.67 20.55 -5.13
CA SER A 35 -11.19 20.57 -6.51
C SER A 35 -12.72 20.45 -6.62
N GLY A 36 -13.46 20.30 -5.51
CA GLY A 36 -14.87 19.85 -5.55
C GLY A 36 -15.04 18.47 -6.19
N GLY A 37 -14.03 17.62 -5.99
CA GLY A 37 -13.78 16.31 -6.60
C GLY A 37 -14.87 15.26 -6.43
N LEU A 38 -14.83 14.26 -7.32
CA LEU A 38 -15.66 13.06 -7.27
C LEU A 38 -14.83 11.86 -6.81
N TRP A 39 -15.31 11.09 -5.83
CA TRP A 39 -14.76 9.78 -5.49
C TRP A 39 -15.71 8.66 -5.95
N PHE A 40 -15.26 7.88 -6.92
CA PHE A 40 -15.98 6.76 -7.49
C PHE A 40 -15.40 5.40 -7.09
N GLY A 41 -16.25 4.38 -6.94
CA GLY A 41 -15.83 2.99 -6.74
C GLY A 41 -16.90 2.08 -6.12
N TRP A 42 -16.49 0.91 -5.61
CA TRP A 42 -17.40 -0.02 -4.95
C TRP A 42 -17.93 0.51 -3.62
N SER A 43 -19.22 0.31 -3.36
CA SER A 43 -19.88 0.61 -2.09
C SER A 43 -19.40 -0.29 -0.92
N GLY A 44 -18.87 -1.48 -1.24
CA GLY A 44 -18.62 -2.54 -0.28
C GLY A 44 -19.78 -3.53 -0.13
N GLU A 45 -20.87 -3.35 -0.87
CA GLU A 45 -22.03 -4.24 -0.87
C GLU A 45 -22.12 -5.04 -2.18
N THR A 46 -22.53 -6.30 -2.06
CA THR A 46 -22.82 -7.17 -3.20
C THR A 46 -24.33 -7.41 -3.32
N ARG A 47 -24.82 -7.60 -4.55
CA ARG A 47 -26.22 -7.95 -4.82
C ARG A 47 -26.30 -8.94 -5.97
N LYS A 48 -27.39 -9.70 -6.07
CA LYS A 48 -27.62 -10.58 -7.22
C LYS A 48 -27.68 -9.82 -8.55
N GLU A 49 -28.41 -8.71 -8.56
CA GLU A 49 -28.61 -7.84 -9.72
C GLU A 49 -28.38 -6.38 -9.28
N PRO A 50 -27.13 -5.89 -9.31
CA PRO A 50 -26.84 -4.50 -8.94
C PRO A 50 -27.36 -3.53 -10.01
N SER A 51 -27.71 -2.31 -9.58
CA SER A 51 -28.03 -1.21 -10.52
C SER A 51 -26.80 -0.87 -11.36
N PRO A 52 -26.95 -0.65 -12.69
CA PRO A 52 -25.85 -0.17 -13.52
C PRO A 52 -25.49 1.30 -13.23
N GLU A 53 -26.42 2.06 -12.63
CA GLU A 53 -26.22 3.46 -12.27
C GLU A 53 -25.56 3.58 -10.89
N ALA A 54 -24.60 4.49 -10.77
CA ALA A 54 -23.94 4.81 -9.51
C ALA A 54 -24.86 5.61 -8.58
N LYS A 55 -24.90 5.19 -7.31
CA LYS A 55 -25.56 5.92 -6.23
C LYS A 55 -24.70 7.12 -5.86
N GLN A 56 -25.24 8.33 -5.97
CA GLN A 56 -24.53 9.56 -5.68
C GLN A 56 -24.88 10.11 -4.29
N LEU A 57 -23.87 10.64 -3.59
CA LEU A 57 -24.01 11.28 -2.29
C LEU A 57 -23.00 12.43 -2.20
N ARG A 58 -23.41 13.58 -1.65
CA ARG A 58 -22.48 14.65 -1.30
C ARG A 58 -22.24 14.70 0.21
N SER A 59 -20.97 14.71 0.63
CA SER A 59 -20.61 14.78 2.05
C SER A 59 -19.27 15.47 2.25
N GLY A 60 -19.21 16.43 3.18
CA GLY A 60 -17.97 17.12 3.55
C GLY A 60 -17.28 17.84 2.38
N GLY A 61 -18.04 18.36 1.42
CA GLY A 61 -17.53 19.07 0.25
C GLY A 61 -17.07 18.18 -0.91
N ILE A 62 -17.23 16.86 -0.79
CA ILE A 62 -16.84 15.85 -1.80
C ILE A 62 -18.10 15.18 -2.35
N ASP A 63 -18.15 14.97 -3.67
CA ASP A 63 -19.14 14.11 -4.31
C ASP A 63 -18.64 12.66 -4.28
N TYR A 64 -19.51 11.73 -3.91
CA TYR A 64 -19.24 10.30 -3.90
C TYR A 64 -20.20 9.62 -4.87
N ALA A 65 -19.70 8.69 -5.66
CA ALA A 65 -20.50 7.84 -6.52
C ALA A 65 -20.12 6.38 -6.28
N THR A 66 -21.06 5.56 -5.84
CA THR A 66 -20.79 4.16 -5.51
C THR A 66 -21.65 3.21 -6.30
N ILE A 67 -21.06 2.08 -6.68
CA ILE A 67 -21.76 0.97 -7.32
C ILE A 67 -21.66 -0.29 -6.46
N ASP A 68 -22.69 -1.12 -6.51
CA ASP A 68 -22.71 -2.44 -5.88
C ASP A 68 -22.15 -3.45 -6.91
N ILE A 69 -21.47 -4.52 -6.47
CA ILE A 69 -20.94 -5.56 -7.37
C ILE A 69 -21.88 -6.77 -7.36
N ALA A 70 -22.01 -7.46 -8.49
CA ALA A 70 -22.81 -8.67 -8.56
C ALA A 70 -22.21 -9.78 -7.66
N ASP A 71 -23.03 -10.55 -6.93
CA ASP A 71 -22.53 -11.64 -6.07
C ASP A 71 -21.65 -12.63 -6.86
N ALA A 72 -22.06 -12.94 -8.10
CA ALA A 72 -21.32 -13.82 -9.02
C ALA A 72 -19.97 -13.23 -9.47
N ASP A 73 -19.84 -11.89 -9.48
CA ASP A 73 -18.65 -11.20 -9.96
C ASP A 73 -17.68 -10.89 -8.83
N HIS A 74 -18.17 -10.62 -7.62
CA HIS A 74 -17.34 -10.27 -6.47
C HIS A 74 -16.28 -11.33 -6.16
N GLN A 75 -16.68 -12.61 -6.17
CA GLN A 75 -15.75 -13.71 -5.92
C GLN A 75 -14.64 -13.76 -6.96
N GLY A 76 -14.97 -13.74 -8.26
CA GLY A 76 -13.98 -13.85 -9.32
C GLY A 76 -13.11 -12.60 -9.49
N PHE A 77 -13.65 -11.40 -9.23
CA PHE A 77 -12.93 -10.15 -9.34
C PHE A 77 -12.03 -9.88 -8.13
N TYR A 78 -12.59 -9.88 -6.92
CA TYR A 78 -11.87 -9.41 -5.72
C TYR A 78 -11.12 -10.54 -5.04
N ALA A 79 -11.79 -11.64 -4.66
CA ALA A 79 -11.13 -12.76 -4.01
C ALA A 79 -10.24 -13.54 -4.99
N GLY A 80 -10.72 -13.75 -6.22
CA GLY A 80 -10.06 -14.43 -7.32
C GLY A 80 -8.94 -13.59 -7.94
N TYR A 81 -9.13 -13.11 -9.17
CA TYR A 81 -8.06 -12.53 -9.98
C TYR A 81 -7.24 -11.45 -9.26
N SER A 82 -7.90 -10.54 -8.53
CA SER A 82 -7.17 -9.50 -7.80
C SER A 82 -6.28 -10.07 -6.68
N ASN A 83 -6.80 -10.93 -5.80
CA ASN A 83 -6.11 -11.33 -4.57
C ASN A 83 -5.47 -12.73 -4.58
N ASN A 84 -5.92 -13.63 -5.46
CA ASN A 84 -5.33 -14.94 -5.71
C ASN A 84 -4.34 -14.94 -6.89
N THR A 85 -4.49 -14.01 -7.85
CA THR A 85 -3.58 -13.92 -9.01
C THR A 85 -2.63 -12.73 -8.90
N LEU A 86 -3.13 -11.50 -9.00
CA LEU A 86 -2.29 -10.30 -9.10
C LEU A 86 -1.54 -10.01 -7.80
N TRP A 87 -2.19 -10.08 -6.64
CA TRP A 87 -1.53 -9.81 -5.36
C TRP A 87 -0.30 -10.71 -5.11
N PRO A 88 -0.38 -12.06 -5.16
CA PRO A 88 0.80 -12.90 -4.97
C PRO A 88 1.86 -12.66 -6.06
N LEU A 89 1.45 -12.51 -7.33
CA LEU A 89 2.36 -12.25 -8.44
C LEU A 89 3.19 -10.97 -8.21
N PHE A 90 2.54 -9.86 -7.93
CA PHE A 90 3.18 -8.55 -7.76
C PHE A 90 4.01 -8.49 -6.48
N HIS A 91 3.74 -9.37 -5.50
CA HIS A 91 4.56 -9.53 -4.29
C HIS A 91 5.59 -10.67 -4.39
N PHE A 92 5.86 -11.19 -5.59
CA PHE A 92 6.91 -12.19 -5.85
C PHE A 92 6.65 -13.52 -5.13
N ARG A 93 5.37 -13.86 -4.94
CA ARG A 93 4.91 -15.11 -4.31
C ARG A 93 4.26 -16.02 -5.33
N LEU A 94 5.00 -16.34 -6.39
CA LEU A 94 4.54 -17.19 -7.49
C LEU A 94 3.97 -18.53 -7.01
N GLY A 95 4.56 -19.14 -5.97
CA GLY A 95 4.04 -20.38 -5.38
C GLY A 95 2.68 -20.25 -4.65
N LEU A 96 2.14 -19.03 -4.51
CA LEU A 96 0.82 -18.74 -3.97
C LEU A 96 -0.14 -18.19 -5.03
N MET A 97 0.31 -18.04 -6.28
CA MET A 97 -0.50 -17.52 -7.37
C MET A 97 -1.40 -18.62 -7.91
N GLU A 98 -2.70 -18.34 -7.99
CA GLU A 98 -3.70 -19.19 -8.64
C GLU A 98 -4.30 -18.39 -9.81
N TYR A 99 -4.29 -18.97 -11.01
CA TYR A 99 -4.89 -18.37 -12.19
C TYR A 99 -6.10 -19.18 -12.64
N ASP A 100 -7.23 -18.50 -12.77
CA ASP A 100 -8.44 -19.04 -13.38
C ASP A 100 -8.96 -18.10 -14.48
N ARG A 101 -9.32 -18.68 -15.63
CA ARG A 101 -9.79 -17.90 -16.78
C ARG A 101 -11.16 -17.25 -16.53
N GLY A 102 -12.03 -17.90 -15.75
CA GLY A 102 -13.33 -17.37 -15.35
C GLY A 102 -13.18 -16.17 -14.42
N GLU A 103 -12.25 -16.24 -13.46
CA GLU A 103 -11.88 -15.12 -12.59
C GLU A 103 -11.29 -13.95 -13.38
N ALA A 104 -10.40 -14.22 -14.35
CA ALA A 104 -9.88 -13.19 -15.25
C ALA A 104 -10.98 -12.52 -16.09
N ALA A 105 -11.97 -13.29 -16.56
CA ALA A 105 -13.13 -12.75 -17.27
C ALA A 105 -14.04 -11.91 -16.36
N ALA A 106 -14.21 -12.33 -15.09
CA ALA A 106 -14.91 -11.54 -14.08
C ALA A 106 -14.20 -10.22 -13.81
N TYR A 107 -12.87 -10.25 -13.73
CA TYR A 107 -12.06 -9.06 -13.52
C TYR A 107 -12.24 -8.00 -14.61
N ARG A 108 -12.23 -8.44 -15.87
CA ARG A 108 -12.51 -7.57 -17.04
C ARG A 108 -13.93 -7.02 -17.01
N ARG A 109 -14.91 -7.88 -16.74
CA ARG A 109 -16.33 -7.50 -16.70
C ARG A 109 -16.62 -6.44 -15.63
N VAL A 110 -16.06 -6.58 -14.43
CA VAL A 110 -16.23 -5.58 -13.36
C VAL A 110 -15.59 -4.24 -13.75
N ASN A 111 -14.38 -4.24 -14.33
CA ASN A 111 -13.76 -3.01 -14.82
C ASN A 111 -14.61 -2.31 -15.91
N ARG A 112 -15.22 -3.08 -16.82
CA ARG A 112 -16.15 -2.53 -17.81
C ARG A 112 -17.39 -1.91 -17.17
N GLN A 113 -18.00 -2.59 -16.20
CA GLN A 113 -19.16 -2.07 -15.47
C GLN A 113 -18.81 -0.76 -14.73
N PHE A 114 -17.63 -0.71 -14.11
CA PHE A 114 -17.11 0.49 -13.46
C PHE A 114 -16.97 1.64 -14.47
N ALA A 115 -16.39 1.39 -15.65
CA ALA A 115 -16.26 2.39 -16.71
C ALA A 115 -17.61 2.88 -17.24
N GLN A 116 -18.56 1.97 -17.46
CA GLN A 116 -19.92 2.30 -17.90
C GLN A 116 -20.67 3.16 -16.89
N ALA A 117 -20.53 2.89 -15.59
CA ALA A 117 -21.16 3.66 -14.54
C ALA A 117 -20.49 5.03 -14.30
N LEU A 118 -19.17 5.13 -14.50
CA LEU A 118 -18.44 6.38 -14.33
C LEU A 118 -18.62 7.34 -15.50
N MET A 119 -18.61 6.84 -16.75
CA MET A 119 -18.59 7.67 -17.96
C MET A 119 -19.66 8.78 -17.99
N PRO A 120 -20.94 8.54 -17.61
CA PRO A 120 -21.98 9.58 -17.59
C PRO A 120 -21.76 10.70 -16.56
N LEU A 121 -20.89 10.46 -15.56
CA LEU A 121 -20.62 11.41 -14.47
C LEU A 121 -19.43 12.35 -14.77
N LEU A 122 -18.71 12.10 -15.86
CA LEU A 122 -17.49 12.81 -16.20
C LEU A 122 -17.77 14.12 -16.95
N GLY A 123 -17.15 15.21 -16.49
CA GLY A 123 -17.07 16.46 -17.23
C GLY A 123 -15.96 16.43 -18.29
N PRO A 124 -16.04 17.28 -19.34
CA PRO A 124 -15.04 17.32 -20.41
C PRO A 124 -13.66 17.82 -19.96
N LYS A 125 -13.58 18.50 -18.81
CA LYS A 125 -12.33 19.02 -18.24
C LYS A 125 -11.82 18.20 -17.06
N ASP A 126 -12.51 17.14 -16.68
CA ASP A 126 -12.16 16.34 -15.50
C ASP A 126 -10.80 15.65 -15.70
N THR A 127 -10.06 15.51 -14.60
CA THR A 127 -8.83 14.71 -14.54
C THR A 127 -9.13 13.45 -13.75
N ILE A 128 -8.94 12.28 -14.35
CA ILE A 128 -9.27 10.99 -13.74
C ILE A 128 -7.99 10.40 -13.14
N TRP A 129 -8.07 9.99 -11.88
CA TRP A 129 -6.97 9.36 -11.17
C TRP A 129 -7.41 8.01 -10.59
N ILE A 130 -6.94 6.93 -11.22
CA ILE A 130 -7.30 5.55 -10.91
C ILE A 130 -6.24 4.92 -10.02
N HIS A 131 -6.68 4.25 -8.96
CA HIS A 131 -5.79 3.66 -7.98
C HIS A 131 -5.87 2.13 -7.95
N ASP A 132 -4.68 1.55 -7.98
CA ASP A 132 -4.33 0.20 -7.55
C ASP A 132 -4.72 -0.95 -8.50
N TYR A 133 -4.10 -2.10 -8.24
CA TYR A 133 -4.07 -3.28 -9.12
C TYR A 133 -5.45 -3.87 -9.48
N GLN A 134 -6.52 -3.56 -8.73
CA GLN A 134 -7.86 -4.05 -9.08
C GLN A 134 -8.43 -3.36 -10.32
N LEU A 135 -7.88 -2.20 -10.71
CA LEU A 135 -8.44 -1.33 -11.73
C LEU A 135 -7.50 -1.10 -12.93
N ILE A 136 -6.57 -2.00 -13.20
CA ILE A 136 -5.62 -1.86 -14.32
C ILE A 136 -6.34 -1.72 -15.69
N PRO A 137 -7.42 -2.46 -16.01
CA PRO A 137 -8.13 -2.30 -17.29
C PRO A 137 -8.93 -1.01 -17.43
N MET A 138 -9.10 -0.24 -16.36
CA MET A 138 -10.13 0.79 -16.28
C MET A 138 -9.95 1.90 -17.32
N ALA A 139 -8.70 2.35 -17.59
CA ALA A 139 -8.48 3.34 -18.64
C ALA A 139 -8.85 2.80 -20.01
N ALA A 140 -8.47 1.56 -20.35
CA ALA A 140 -8.80 0.96 -21.63
C ALA A 140 -10.32 0.90 -21.86
N GLU A 141 -11.08 0.50 -20.85
CA GLU A 141 -12.55 0.48 -20.91
C GLU A 141 -13.15 1.91 -21.03
N LEU A 142 -12.62 2.91 -20.31
CA LEU A 142 -13.04 4.31 -20.48
C LEU A 142 -12.73 4.85 -21.89
N ARG A 143 -11.53 4.55 -22.42
CA ARG A 143 -11.15 4.95 -23.79
C ARG A 143 -12.06 4.31 -24.82
N ALA A 144 -12.46 3.04 -24.63
CA ALA A 144 -13.41 2.36 -25.50
C ALA A 144 -14.81 3.01 -25.48
N LEU A 145 -15.19 3.65 -24.38
CA LEU A 145 -16.43 4.43 -24.25
C LEU A 145 -16.29 5.89 -24.75
N GLY A 146 -15.12 6.29 -25.25
CA GLY A 146 -14.88 7.61 -25.81
C GLY A 146 -14.37 8.67 -24.81
N ALA A 147 -13.87 8.27 -23.63
CA ALA A 147 -13.28 9.21 -22.67
C ALA A 147 -12.06 9.92 -23.27
N LYS A 148 -12.04 11.26 -23.19
CA LYS A 148 -10.97 12.15 -23.70
C LYS A 148 -10.18 12.86 -22.61
N GLN A 149 -10.60 12.69 -21.35
CA GLN A 149 -9.97 13.24 -20.15
C GLN A 149 -8.53 12.75 -20.01
N ARG A 150 -7.75 13.46 -19.20
CA ARG A 150 -6.47 12.91 -18.72
C ARG A 150 -6.76 11.80 -17.72
N ILE A 151 -6.07 10.68 -17.85
CA ILE A 151 -6.26 9.50 -17.01
C ILE A 151 -4.90 9.05 -16.47
N GLY A 152 -4.69 9.23 -15.17
CA GLY A 152 -3.54 8.70 -14.45
C GLY A 152 -3.86 7.40 -13.72
N PHE A 153 -2.88 6.51 -13.64
CA PHE A 153 -2.89 5.32 -12.78
C PHE A 153 -1.83 5.45 -11.70
N PHE A 154 -2.13 5.05 -10.47
CA PHE A 154 -1.11 4.87 -9.44
C PHE A 154 -1.22 3.48 -8.80
N LEU A 155 -0.14 2.70 -8.90
CA LEU A 155 -0.06 1.37 -8.29
C LEU A 155 0.52 1.47 -6.87
N HIS A 156 -0.22 0.97 -5.87
CA HIS A 156 0.20 1.07 -4.47
C HIS A 156 1.05 -0.11 -3.99
N ILE A 157 0.95 -1.24 -4.68
CA ILE A 157 1.74 -2.46 -4.45
C ILE A 157 3.02 -2.43 -5.30
N PRO A 158 3.99 -3.34 -5.06
CA PRO A 158 5.20 -3.39 -5.88
C PRO A 158 4.88 -3.70 -7.35
N PHE A 159 5.75 -3.27 -8.28
CA PHE A 159 5.68 -3.68 -9.67
C PHE A 159 6.81 -4.68 -9.99
N PRO A 160 6.50 -5.93 -10.39
CA PRO A 160 7.51 -6.94 -10.65
C PRO A 160 8.24 -6.71 -12.00
N PRO A 161 9.50 -7.15 -12.17
CA PRO A 161 10.14 -7.21 -13.49
C PRO A 161 9.49 -8.29 -14.36
N PHE A 162 9.78 -8.29 -15.66
CA PHE A 162 9.11 -9.14 -16.63
C PHE A 162 9.32 -10.64 -16.38
N ALA A 163 10.49 -11.02 -15.89
CA ALA A 163 10.80 -12.41 -15.51
C ALA A 163 9.83 -12.98 -14.46
N VAL A 164 9.17 -12.12 -13.68
CA VAL A 164 8.11 -12.51 -12.74
C VAL A 164 6.74 -12.30 -13.36
N LEU A 165 6.48 -11.14 -13.99
CA LEU A 165 5.18 -10.82 -14.60
C LEU A 165 4.75 -11.82 -15.68
N SER A 166 5.71 -12.35 -16.46
CA SER A 166 5.49 -13.33 -17.53
C SER A 166 4.92 -14.68 -17.04
N ALA A 167 4.91 -14.94 -15.73
CA ALA A 167 4.18 -16.06 -15.16
C ALA A 167 2.64 -15.91 -15.31
N LEU A 168 2.15 -14.69 -15.54
CA LEU A 168 0.74 -14.43 -15.83
C LEU A 168 0.40 -14.78 -17.28
N PRO A 169 -0.58 -15.67 -17.55
CA PRO A 169 -0.94 -16.06 -18.91
C PRO A 169 -1.31 -14.90 -19.84
N ASP A 170 -1.86 -13.81 -19.31
CA ASP A 170 -2.24 -12.60 -20.04
C ASP A 170 -1.38 -11.37 -19.69
N ALA A 171 -0.09 -11.58 -19.34
CA ALA A 171 0.86 -10.52 -18.99
C ALA A 171 0.91 -9.36 -20.01
N GLU A 172 0.99 -9.66 -21.31
CA GLU A 172 0.99 -8.62 -22.35
C GLU A 172 -0.27 -7.76 -22.33
N GLN A 173 -1.44 -8.36 -22.04
CA GLN A 173 -2.69 -7.62 -22.01
C GLN A 173 -2.71 -6.63 -20.84
N VAL A 174 -2.18 -7.03 -19.67
CA VAL A 174 -2.00 -6.12 -18.53
C VAL A 174 -1.13 -4.91 -18.92
N LEU A 175 -0.05 -5.13 -19.68
CA LEU A 175 0.80 -4.04 -20.16
C LEU A 175 0.09 -3.14 -21.20
N LYS A 176 -0.70 -3.74 -22.10
CA LYS A 176 -1.52 -2.99 -23.07
C LYS A 176 -2.60 -2.15 -22.38
N ASP A 177 -3.17 -2.63 -21.27
CA ASP A 177 -4.11 -1.84 -20.47
C ASP A 177 -3.42 -0.64 -19.82
N LEU A 178 -2.20 -0.82 -19.30
CA LEU A 178 -1.40 0.27 -18.74
C LEU A 178 -1.03 1.33 -19.80
N LEU A 179 -0.89 0.96 -21.08
CA LEU A 179 -0.72 1.92 -22.19
C LEU A 179 -1.96 2.79 -22.47
N ALA A 180 -3.13 2.46 -21.90
CA ALA A 180 -4.33 3.27 -22.09
C ALA A 180 -4.36 4.54 -21.21
N TYR A 181 -3.48 4.60 -20.20
CA TYR A 181 -3.30 5.73 -19.31
C TYR A 181 -2.35 6.76 -19.92
N ASP A 182 -2.51 8.02 -19.54
CA ASP A 182 -1.58 9.09 -19.90
C ASP A 182 -0.35 9.10 -18.97
N LEU A 183 -0.54 8.77 -17.69
CA LEU A 183 0.51 8.62 -16.67
C LEU A 183 0.32 7.33 -15.88
N VAL A 184 1.38 6.54 -15.71
CA VAL A 184 1.44 5.40 -14.80
C VAL A 184 2.50 5.66 -13.74
N GLY A 185 2.05 5.88 -12.52
CA GLY A 185 2.91 6.05 -11.35
C GLY A 185 3.03 4.77 -10.52
N VAL A 186 4.23 4.55 -9.98
CA VAL A 186 4.54 3.49 -9.01
C VAL A 186 5.20 4.07 -7.76
N GLN A 187 5.39 3.25 -6.73
CA GLN A 187 5.88 3.72 -5.42
C GLN A 187 7.36 4.10 -5.43
N THR A 188 8.21 3.27 -6.04
CA THR A 188 9.66 3.34 -5.88
C THR A 188 10.39 3.39 -7.21
N LYS A 189 11.67 3.79 -7.18
CA LYS A 189 12.52 3.72 -8.37
C LYS A 189 12.76 2.27 -8.80
N HIS A 190 12.82 1.34 -7.85
CA HIS A 190 12.89 -0.09 -8.14
C HIS A 190 11.65 -0.58 -8.91
N ASP A 191 10.45 -0.20 -8.48
CA ASP A 191 9.20 -0.54 -9.18
C ASP A 191 9.17 0.06 -10.59
N LEU A 192 9.66 1.30 -10.75
CA LEU A 192 9.74 1.95 -12.06
C LEU A 192 10.68 1.21 -13.01
N GLY A 193 11.83 0.75 -12.50
CA GLY A 193 12.73 -0.13 -13.24
C GLY A 193 12.07 -1.44 -13.66
N GLY A 194 11.29 -2.06 -12.77
CA GLY A 194 10.50 -3.27 -13.07
C GLY A 194 9.45 -3.04 -14.16
N LEU A 195 8.73 -1.91 -14.08
CA LEU A 195 7.73 -1.51 -15.07
C LEU A 195 8.34 -1.26 -16.45
N ILE A 196 9.45 -0.51 -16.51
CA ILE A 196 10.20 -0.27 -17.75
C ILE A 196 10.67 -1.60 -18.35
N ASN A 197 11.25 -2.49 -17.53
CA ASN A 197 11.66 -3.81 -17.97
C ASN A 197 10.49 -4.63 -18.55
N CYS A 198 9.29 -4.53 -17.97
CA CYS A 198 8.10 -5.19 -18.51
C CYS A 198 7.67 -4.64 -19.87
N PHE A 199 7.71 -3.33 -20.09
CA PHE A 199 7.42 -2.77 -21.41
C PHE A 199 8.44 -3.20 -22.46
N GLN A 200 9.73 -3.21 -22.10
CA GLN A 200 10.81 -3.58 -23.00
C GLN A 200 10.75 -5.05 -23.40
N GLU A 201 10.69 -5.96 -22.43
CA GLU A 201 10.73 -7.40 -22.68
C GLU A 201 9.36 -7.96 -23.11
N GLY A 202 8.28 -7.40 -22.57
CA GLY A 202 6.92 -7.91 -22.81
C GLY A 202 6.28 -7.37 -24.09
N LEU A 203 6.56 -6.12 -24.48
CA LEU A 203 5.96 -5.49 -25.65
C LEU A 203 6.99 -4.96 -26.66
N GLY A 204 8.30 -5.08 -26.39
CA GLY A 204 9.33 -4.49 -27.24
C GLY A 204 9.37 -2.96 -27.19
N LEU A 205 8.78 -2.33 -26.16
CA LEU A 205 8.63 -0.89 -26.05
C LEU A 205 9.63 -0.30 -25.08
N SER A 206 10.53 0.56 -25.56
CA SER A 206 11.47 1.30 -24.73
C SER A 206 10.97 2.72 -24.44
N PRO A 207 11.24 3.27 -23.25
CA PRO A 207 10.96 4.68 -22.96
C PRO A 207 11.70 5.62 -23.91
N ASP A 208 11.05 6.73 -24.27
CA ASP A 208 11.69 7.85 -24.96
C ASP A 208 12.56 8.68 -23.99
N ALA A 209 13.23 9.72 -24.51
CA ALA A 209 14.15 10.55 -23.73
C ALA A 209 13.49 11.26 -22.53
N THR A 210 12.16 11.38 -22.52
CA THR A 210 11.39 11.96 -21.42
C THR A 210 10.72 10.90 -20.55
N GLY A 211 11.03 9.61 -20.74
CA GLY A 211 10.60 8.50 -19.88
C GLY A 211 9.22 7.93 -20.22
N GLY A 212 8.61 8.27 -21.35
CA GLY A 212 7.32 7.72 -21.75
C GLY A 212 7.45 6.62 -22.80
N VAL A 213 6.54 5.65 -22.75
CA VAL A 213 6.46 4.54 -23.70
C VAL A 213 5.36 4.81 -24.72
N ARG A 214 5.60 4.45 -25.99
CA ARG A 214 4.62 4.59 -27.08
C ARG A 214 4.25 3.23 -27.63
N GLY A 215 2.96 2.94 -27.73
CA GLY A 215 2.45 1.67 -28.26
C GLY A 215 1.02 1.80 -28.75
N GLU A 216 0.57 0.79 -29.51
CA GLU A 216 -0.80 0.74 -30.02
C GLU A 216 -1.75 0.12 -29.00
N VAL A 217 -2.87 0.78 -28.74
CA VAL A 217 -3.98 0.27 -27.92
C VAL A 217 -5.26 0.37 -28.73
N ALA A 218 -5.86 -0.77 -29.06
CA ALA A 218 -7.09 -0.85 -29.85
C ALA A 218 -7.05 -0.02 -31.17
N GLY A 219 -5.97 -0.16 -31.95
CA GLY A 219 -5.82 0.54 -33.23
C GLY A 219 -5.39 2.01 -33.12
N THR A 220 -5.20 2.53 -31.90
CA THR A 220 -4.79 3.92 -31.67
C THR A 220 -3.42 3.98 -31.02
N MET A 221 -2.49 4.73 -31.62
CA MET A 221 -1.19 5.01 -30.99
C MET A 221 -1.37 5.87 -29.74
N ARG A 222 -0.82 5.41 -28.62
CA ARG A 222 -0.82 6.10 -27.33
C ARG A 222 0.59 6.28 -26.81
N ARG A 223 0.77 7.31 -25.98
CA ARG A 223 1.98 7.53 -25.19
C ARG A 223 1.59 7.55 -23.72
N THR A 224 2.29 6.78 -22.91
CA THR A 224 2.11 6.72 -21.45
C THR A 224 3.39 7.14 -20.78
N GLN A 225 3.32 8.19 -19.95
CA GLN A 225 4.43 8.60 -19.10
C GLN A 225 4.57 7.62 -17.93
N LEU A 226 5.80 7.25 -17.57
CA LEU A 226 6.09 6.37 -16.45
C LEU A 226 6.85 7.14 -15.36
N SER A 227 6.42 7.05 -14.11
CA SER A 227 7.01 7.81 -13.02
C SER A 227 6.98 7.07 -11.68
N ALA A 228 7.82 7.52 -10.73
CA ALA A 228 7.83 7.01 -9.36
C ALA A 228 7.47 8.14 -8.38
N HIS A 229 6.44 7.91 -7.55
CA HIS A 229 6.04 8.84 -6.49
C HIS A 229 5.83 8.07 -5.19
N ALA A 230 6.76 8.23 -4.24
CA ALA A 230 6.67 7.55 -2.96
C ALA A 230 5.55 8.14 -2.09
N ILE A 231 4.52 7.34 -1.78
CA ILE A 231 3.42 7.81 -0.94
C ILE A 231 3.89 8.13 0.49
N GLY A 232 3.47 9.29 0.99
CA GLY A 232 3.75 9.75 2.35
C GLY A 232 2.64 9.46 3.37
N ILE A 233 2.75 10.10 4.53
CA ILE A 233 1.67 10.19 5.53
C ILE A 233 1.39 11.65 5.89
N ASP A 234 0.32 11.90 6.65
CA ASP A 234 0.17 13.14 7.41
C ASP A 234 1.06 13.04 8.66
N THR A 235 2.34 13.38 8.47
CA THR A 235 3.40 13.22 9.47
C THR A 235 3.10 13.98 10.76
N ARG A 236 2.75 15.27 10.65
CA ARG A 236 2.50 16.13 11.81
C ARG A 236 1.17 15.80 12.50
N GLY A 237 0.13 15.50 11.73
CA GLY A 237 -1.13 15.04 12.30
C GLY A 237 -0.97 13.73 13.06
N PHE A 238 -0.21 12.77 12.52
CA PHE A 238 0.05 11.51 13.20
C PHE A 238 0.90 11.67 14.47
N ALA A 239 1.94 12.51 14.44
CA ALA A 239 2.74 12.83 15.63
C ALA A 239 1.87 13.41 16.76
N THR A 240 0.92 14.27 16.41
CA THR A 240 -0.04 14.86 17.36
C THR A 240 -0.95 13.79 17.97
N ILE A 241 -1.48 12.88 17.14
CA ILE A 241 -2.29 11.74 17.60
C ILE A 241 -1.48 10.87 18.55
N ALA A 242 -0.25 10.49 18.18
CA ALA A 242 0.63 9.64 18.98
C ALA A 242 0.93 10.25 20.36
N ARG A 243 1.25 11.55 20.42
CA ARG A 243 1.49 12.26 21.67
C ARG A 243 0.28 12.21 22.61
N LYS A 244 -0.94 12.41 22.07
CA LYS A 244 -2.18 12.30 22.85
C LYS A 244 -2.46 10.86 23.28
N ALA A 245 -2.32 9.92 22.35
CA ALA A 245 -2.61 8.50 22.56
C ALA A 245 -1.67 7.83 23.57
N ALA A 246 -0.45 8.34 23.75
CA ALA A 246 0.47 7.84 24.77
C ALA A 246 -0.10 7.94 26.20
N TYR A 247 -0.91 8.97 26.48
CA TYR A 247 -1.59 9.15 27.77
C TYR A 247 -2.99 8.52 27.80
N GLY A 248 -3.40 7.84 26.71
CA GLY A 248 -4.68 7.16 26.63
C GLY A 248 -4.74 5.90 27.50
N PRO A 249 -5.95 5.48 27.92
CA PRO A 249 -6.12 4.36 28.86
C PRO A 249 -5.54 3.04 28.35
N ASP A 250 -5.66 2.76 27.05
CA ASP A 250 -5.11 1.51 26.47
C ASP A 250 -3.58 1.49 26.47
N THR A 251 -2.93 2.62 26.15
CA THR A 251 -1.47 2.73 26.18
C THR A 251 -0.94 2.63 27.60
N GLN A 252 -1.58 3.33 28.55
CA GLN A 252 -1.19 3.27 29.96
C GLN A 252 -1.38 1.87 30.55
N ARG A 253 -2.44 1.16 30.17
CA ARG A 253 -2.61 -0.27 30.53
C ARG A 253 -1.51 -1.16 29.95
N LEU A 254 -1.12 -0.93 28.68
CA LEU A 254 -0.02 -1.66 28.07
C LEU A 254 1.29 -1.42 28.84
N VAL A 255 1.66 -0.16 29.07
CA VAL A 255 2.87 0.22 29.82
C VAL A 255 2.87 -0.39 31.21
N ALA A 256 1.80 -0.20 31.99
CA ALA A 256 1.69 -0.75 33.34
C ALA A 256 1.85 -2.28 33.37
N SER A 257 1.32 -2.98 32.37
CA SER A 257 1.41 -4.44 32.27
C SER A 257 2.80 -4.97 31.87
N MET A 258 3.73 -4.10 31.46
CA MET A 258 5.10 -4.51 31.08
C MET A 258 6.12 -4.25 32.18
N GLY A 259 5.81 -3.37 33.14
CA GLY A 259 6.80 -2.90 34.13
C GLY A 259 7.94 -2.16 33.43
N ASP A 260 9.18 -2.42 33.86
CA ASP A 260 10.39 -1.79 33.30
C ASP A 260 10.88 -2.43 31.98
N ARG A 261 10.09 -3.34 31.39
CA ARG A 261 10.48 -4.07 30.17
C ARG A 261 10.34 -3.19 28.94
N SER A 262 11.29 -3.31 28.02
CA SER A 262 11.21 -2.66 26.71
C SER A 262 10.13 -3.30 25.83
N LEU A 263 9.51 -2.49 24.97
CA LEU A 263 8.50 -2.95 24.00
C LEU A 263 9.08 -2.95 22.58
N ILE A 264 8.98 -4.10 21.92
CA ILE A 264 9.08 -4.23 20.46
C ILE A 264 7.66 -4.30 19.91
N VAL A 265 7.34 -3.52 18.88
CA VAL A 265 6.01 -3.50 18.27
C VAL A 265 6.06 -3.82 16.78
N GLY A 266 5.21 -4.75 16.35
CA GLY A 266 4.86 -4.97 14.95
C GLY A 266 3.35 -4.91 14.79
N ALA A 267 2.84 -4.13 13.86
CA ALA A 267 1.39 -3.95 13.68
C ALA A 267 1.02 -3.88 12.21
N GLU A 268 0.51 -4.99 11.67
CA GLU A 268 0.21 -5.09 10.25
C GLU A 268 -1.03 -5.95 10.01
N ARG A 269 -1.53 -5.98 8.78
CA ARG A 269 -2.56 -6.94 8.39
C ARG A 269 -1.97 -8.34 8.43
N LEU A 270 -2.81 -9.31 8.79
CA LEU A 270 -2.50 -10.73 8.62
C LEU A 270 -2.41 -11.02 7.12
N ASP A 271 -1.22 -10.92 6.55
CA ASP A 271 -0.97 -11.12 5.12
C ASP A 271 0.43 -11.74 4.94
N TYR A 272 0.54 -12.69 4.02
CA TYR A 272 1.77 -13.46 3.82
C TYR A 272 2.93 -12.61 3.31
N THR A 273 2.65 -11.44 2.74
CA THR A 273 3.69 -10.49 2.30
C THR A 273 4.40 -9.83 3.48
N LYS A 274 3.81 -9.83 4.69
CA LYS A 274 4.32 -9.10 5.87
C LYS A 274 5.42 -9.81 6.63
N GLY A 275 5.79 -11.02 6.22
CA GLY A 275 6.89 -11.76 6.87
C GLY A 275 6.66 -12.04 8.35
N LEU A 276 5.41 -12.07 8.82
CA LEU A 276 5.09 -12.22 10.25
C LEU A 276 5.73 -13.48 10.90
N PRO A 277 5.78 -14.66 10.24
CA PRO A 277 6.46 -15.82 10.80
C PRO A 277 7.98 -15.59 10.93
N HIS A 278 8.58 -14.94 9.95
CA HIS A 278 10.00 -14.61 9.96
C HIS A 278 10.35 -13.63 11.08
N ARG A 279 9.47 -12.65 11.30
CA ARG A 279 9.56 -11.71 12.41
C ARG A 279 9.54 -12.41 13.78
N MET A 280 8.59 -13.33 13.98
CA MET A 280 8.52 -14.12 15.21
C MET A 280 9.77 -14.99 15.40
N ARG A 281 10.31 -15.57 14.32
CA ARG A 281 11.58 -16.32 14.36
C ARG A 281 12.77 -15.42 14.68
N GLY A 282 12.83 -14.20 14.15
CA GLY A 282 13.86 -13.23 14.51
C GLY A 282 13.82 -12.84 15.99
N PHE A 283 12.62 -12.63 16.55
CA PHE A 283 12.47 -12.42 17.99
C PHE A 283 12.85 -13.67 18.81
N ALA A 284 12.48 -14.86 18.37
CA ALA A 284 12.91 -16.10 19.03
C ALA A 284 14.44 -16.25 19.01
N ALA A 285 15.08 -15.90 17.89
CA ALA A 285 16.53 -15.90 17.75
C ALA A 285 17.19 -14.86 18.66
N LEU A 286 16.60 -13.69 18.87
CA LEU A 286 17.05 -12.70 19.87
C LEU A 286 17.12 -13.34 21.26
N LEU A 287 16.03 -13.95 21.72
CA LEU A 287 15.97 -14.56 23.05
C LEU A 287 16.98 -15.72 23.21
N ALA A 288 17.22 -16.48 22.14
CA ALA A 288 18.14 -17.61 22.15
C ALA A 288 19.62 -17.18 22.16
N HIS A 289 20.00 -16.15 21.41
CA HIS A 289 21.41 -15.76 21.22
C HIS A 289 21.86 -14.64 22.15
N PHE A 290 20.92 -13.85 22.67
CA PHE A 290 21.17 -12.69 23.52
C PHE A 290 20.34 -12.80 24.82
N PRO A 291 20.70 -13.72 25.73
CA PRO A 291 19.94 -14.04 26.94
C PRO A 291 19.77 -12.86 27.91
N GLU A 292 20.58 -11.80 27.78
CA GLU A 292 20.42 -10.52 28.47
C GLU A 292 19.03 -9.88 28.30
N HIS A 293 18.32 -10.22 27.22
CA HIS A 293 16.98 -9.69 26.94
C HIS A 293 15.86 -10.53 27.57
N LEU A 294 16.17 -11.71 28.10
CA LEU A 294 15.19 -12.55 28.80
C LEU A 294 14.58 -11.77 29.96
N ASN A 295 13.26 -11.76 30.04
CA ASN A 295 12.49 -11.00 31.03
C ASN A 295 12.72 -9.47 31.02
N ARG A 296 13.42 -8.92 30.00
CA ARG A 296 13.68 -7.48 29.82
C ARG A 296 12.96 -6.86 28.64
N VAL A 297 12.49 -7.68 27.70
CA VAL A 297 11.77 -7.22 26.50
C VAL A 297 10.47 -7.98 26.28
N THR A 298 9.46 -7.31 25.76
CA THR A 298 8.20 -7.91 25.30
C THR A 298 7.95 -7.53 23.86
N TYR A 299 7.57 -8.51 23.04
CA TYR A 299 7.19 -8.29 21.65
C TYR A 299 5.66 -8.33 21.49
N LEU A 300 5.08 -7.20 21.07
CA LEU A 300 3.67 -7.07 20.71
C LEU A 300 3.51 -7.19 19.20
N GLN A 301 2.77 -8.21 18.75
CA GLN A 301 2.35 -8.32 17.35
C GLN A 301 0.84 -8.14 17.23
N VAL A 302 0.42 -7.02 16.64
CA VAL A 302 -0.97 -6.81 16.22
C VAL A 302 -1.13 -7.30 14.79
N ALA A 303 -2.03 -8.26 14.56
CA ALA A 303 -2.33 -8.79 13.24
C ALA A 303 -3.83 -8.65 12.95
N ALA A 304 -4.21 -7.56 12.29
CA ALA A 304 -5.60 -7.32 11.91
C ALA A 304 -6.05 -8.37 10.88
N ARG A 305 -7.23 -8.98 11.10
CA ARG A 305 -7.79 -10.00 10.20
C ARG A 305 -7.97 -9.43 8.79
N SER A 306 -7.65 -10.23 7.78
CA SER A 306 -7.77 -9.88 6.36
C SER A 306 -8.13 -11.13 5.57
N ARG A 307 -9.09 -11.02 4.64
CA ARG A 307 -9.39 -12.02 3.59
C ARG A 307 -9.52 -13.48 4.09
N ASN A 308 -10.34 -13.70 5.13
CA ASN A 308 -10.47 -15.01 5.80
C ASN A 308 -10.93 -16.17 4.88
N GLU A 309 -11.56 -15.84 3.76
CA GLU A 309 -12.07 -16.80 2.78
C GLU A 309 -10.93 -17.48 1.99
N VAL A 310 -9.77 -16.84 1.90
CA VAL A 310 -8.61 -17.33 1.15
C VAL A 310 -7.77 -18.29 2.00
N ALA A 311 -7.43 -19.46 1.43
CA ALA A 311 -6.76 -20.54 2.15
C ALA A 311 -5.37 -20.17 2.70
N SER A 312 -4.58 -19.41 1.92
CA SER A 312 -3.24 -18.96 2.31
C SER A 312 -3.25 -18.12 3.60
N TYR A 313 -4.30 -17.30 3.82
CA TYR A 313 -4.46 -16.50 5.03
C TYR A 313 -4.79 -17.35 6.26
N ARG A 314 -5.61 -18.42 6.09
CA ARG A 314 -5.89 -19.38 7.17
C ARG A 314 -4.65 -20.19 7.56
N ASN A 315 -3.80 -20.54 6.60
CA ASN A 315 -2.56 -21.27 6.85
C ASN A 315 -1.56 -20.39 7.63
N LEU A 316 -1.36 -19.15 7.17
CA LEU A 316 -0.53 -18.17 7.85
C LEU A 316 -0.99 -17.97 9.31
N ARG A 317 -2.30 -17.89 9.54
CA ARG A 317 -2.84 -17.75 10.88
C ARG A 317 -2.40 -18.89 11.81
N ARG A 318 -2.57 -20.13 11.36
CA ARG A 318 -2.20 -21.32 12.12
C ARG A 318 -0.70 -21.35 12.44
N GLU A 319 0.14 -20.98 11.48
CA GLU A 319 1.58 -20.88 11.68
C GLU A 319 1.94 -19.85 12.77
N LEU A 320 1.29 -18.67 12.76
CA LEU A 320 1.53 -17.65 13.79
C LEU A 320 1.04 -18.07 15.18
N ASP A 321 -0.14 -18.71 15.27
CA ASP A 321 -0.66 -19.23 16.54
C ASP A 321 0.32 -20.26 17.14
N GLN A 322 0.88 -21.16 16.30
CA GLN A 322 1.88 -22.14 16.70
C GLN A 322 3.20 -21.49 17.12
N LEU A 323 3.71 -20.53 16.36
CA LEU A 323 4.96 -19.84 16.68
C LEU A 323 4.85 -19.04 17.98
N ALA A 324 3.78 -18.27 18.16
CA ALA A 324 3.56 -17.52 19.39
C ALA A 324 3.43 -18.45 20.60
N GLY A 325 2.67 -19.56 20.46
CA GLY A 325 2.53 -20.57 21.50
C GLY A 325 3.86 -21.23 21.88
N ARG A 326 4.66 -21.61 20.87
CA ARG A 326 5.99 -22.19 21.08
C ARG A 326 6.94 -21.22 21.79
N ILE A 327 7.09 -20.00 21.29
CA ILE A 327 8.01 -19.01 21.89
C ILE A 327 7.61 -18.72 23.35
N ASN A 328 6.31 -18.55 23.62
CA ASN A 328 5.85 -18.36 24.99
C ASN A 328 6.07 -19.62 25.85
N GLY A 329 5.86 -20.82 25.30
CA GLY A 329 6.13 -22.07 26.03
C GLY A 329 7.62 -22.27 26.37
N ASP A 330 8.52 -21.83 25.49
CA ASP A 330 9.96 -21.98 25.66
C ASP A 330 10.56 -20.95 26.64
N TYR A 331 10.00 -19.73 26.72
CA TYR A 331 10.64 -18.61 27.42
C TYR A 331 9.78 -17.87 28.46
N ALA A 332 8.48 -18.14 28.58
CA ALA A 332 7.63 -17.40 29.52
C ALA A 332 8.01 -17.69 30.98
N GLU A 333 7.81 -16.68 31.82
CA GLU A 333 7.86 -16.78 33.28
C GLU A 333 6.47 -16.46 33.85
N PHE A 334 6.26 -16.72 35.15
CA PHE A 334 4.97 -16.46 35.79
C PHE A 334 4.52 -14.98 35.70
N ASP A 335 5.45 -14.05 35.52
CA ASP A 335 5.23 -12.61 35.39
C ASP A 335 5.60 -12.04 34.01
N TRP A 336 5.97 -12.89 33.04
CA TRP A 336 6.43 -12.45 31.72
C TRP A 336 5.88 -13.32 30.58
N THR A 337 5.24 -12.67 29.62
CA THR A 337 4.83 -13.27 28.34
C THR A 337 5.66 -12.64 27.22
N PRO A 338 6.66 -13.36 26.66
CA PRO A 338 7.57 -12.81 25.66
C PRO A 338 6.87 -12.27 24.41
N VAL A 339 5.88 -13.01 23.87
CA VAL A 339 5.12 -12.65 22.67
C VAL A 339 3.66 -12.40 23.01
N ARG A 340 3.23 -11.15 22.86
CA ARG A 340 1.82 -10.74 22.97
C ARG A 340 1.22 -10.66 21.56
N TYR A 341 0.54 -11.72 21.14
CA TYR A 341 -0.08 -11.80 19.82
C TYR A 341 -1.56 -11.39 19.84
N VAL A 342 -1.91 -10.31 19.14
CA VAL A 342 -3.26 -9.76 19.09
C VAL A 342 -3.87 -9.94 17.71
N ALA A 343 -4.79 -10.90 17.64
CA ALA A 343 -5.50 -11.42 16.47
C ALA A 343 -6.67 -10.57 15.92
N ARG A 344 -6.69 -9.27 16.22
CA ARG A 344 -7.83 -8.38 15.96
C ARG A 344 -7.34 -7.01 15.51
N ALA A 345 -8.21 -6.28 14.84
CA ALA A 345 -7.95 -4.88 14.53
C ALA A 345 -7.83 -4.09 15.84
N VAL A 346 -6.86 -3.18 15.87
CA VAL A 346 -6.68 -2.16 16.91
C VAL A 346 -6.86 -0.81 16.23
N ALA A 347 -7.53 0.12 16.92
CA ALA A 347 -7.74 1.45 16.38
C ALA A 347 -6.40 2.14 16.09
N ARG A 348 -6.33 2.88 14.98
CA ARG A 348 -5.12 3.57 14.52
C ARG A 348 -4.56 4.51 15.60
N ASP A 349 -5.41 5.25 16.29
CA ASP A 349 -5.01 6.16 17.37
C ASP A 349 -4.39 5.40 18.54
N THR A 350 -4.96 4.26 18.93
CA THR A 350 -4.38 3.39 19.97
C THR A 350 -3.01 2.85 19.53
N LEU A 351 -2.87 2.41 18.28
CA LEU A 351 -1.58 1.98 17.73
C LEU A 351 -0.53 3.10 17.75
N ALA A 352 -0.93 4.34 17.48
CA ALA A 352 -0.01 5.50 17.55
C ALA A 352 0.58 5.66 18.96
N GLY A 353 -0.23 5.43 20.01
CA GLY A 353 0.24 5.39 21.39
C GLY A 353 1.22 4.24 21.64
N PHE A 354 0.92 3.03 21.14
CA PHE A 354 1.82 1.88 21.25
C PHE A 354 3.16 2.10 20.53
N TYR A 355 3.13 2.73 19.35
CA TYR A 355 4.36 3.10 18.62
C TYR A 355 5.22 4.08 19.41
N ARG A 356 4.60 5.10 20.01
CA ARG A 356 5.31 6.13 20.78
C ARG A 356 6.03 5.57 22.01
N VAL A 357 5.47 4.56 22.67
CA VAL A 357 6.08 3.94 23.85
C VAL A 357 6.99 2.74 23.51
N ALA A 358 7.03 2.32 22.25
CA ALA A 358 7.83 1.18 21.82
C ALA A 358 9.28 1.57 21.53
N ARG A 359 10.22 0.87 22.18
CA ARG A 359 11.66 1.02 21.96
C ARG A 359 12.08 0.63 20.54
N VAL A 360 11.38 -0.35 19.95
CA VAL A 360 11.67 -0.83 18.59
C VAL A 360 10.39 -1.00 17.78
N GLY A 361 10.37 -0.42 16.58
CA GLY A 361 9.37 -0.68 15.55
C GLY A 361 9.90 -1.74 14.60
N LEU A 362 9.23 -2.89 14.52
CA LEU A 362 9.70 -4.04 13.75
C LEU A 362 8.83 -4.24 12.51
N VAL A 363 9.30 -3.71 11.37
CA VAL A 363 8.57 -3.67 10.10
C VAL A 363 9.35 -4.46 9.05
N THR A 364 9.07 -5.76 8.98
CA THR A 364 9.89 -6.72 8.23
C THR A 364 9.13 -7.47 7.12
N PRO A 365 8.42 -6.79 6.20
CA PRO A 365 7.71 -7.48 5.12
C PRO A 365 8.70 -8.18 4.17
N LEU A 366 8.27 -9.29 3.58
CA LEU A 366 8.99 -10.00 2.53
C LEU A 366 8.95 -9.24 1.19
N ARG A 367 7.88 -8.47 0.97
CA ARG A 367 7.74 -7.51 -0.13
C ARG A 367 6.62 -6.54 0.20
N ASP A 368 6.82 -5.25 -0.01
CA ASP A 368 5.80 -4.23 0.23
C ASP A 368 6.04 -3.00 -0.64
N GLY A 369 5.00 -2.48 -1.28
CA GLY A 369 5.13 -1.34 -2.19
C GLY A 369 5.63 -0.07 -1.46
N MET A 370 5.30 0.09 -0.18
CA MET A 370 5.83 1.21 0.62
C MET A 370 5.96 0.84 2.10
N ASN A 371 4.87 0.39 2.72
CA ASN A 371 4.70 0.22 4.16
C ASN A 371 4.59 1.55 4.96
N LEU A 372 3.36 2.04 5.12
CA LEU A 372 3.09 3.25 5.90
C LEU A 372 3.25 3.05 7.42
N VAL A 373 3.27 1.81 7.91
CA VAL A 373 3.48 1.54 9.35
C VAL A 373 4.88 1.94 9.78
N ALA A 374 5.89 1.76 8.93
CA ALA A 374 7.25 2.26 9.18
C ALA A 374 7.26 3.79 9.34
N LYS A 375 6.58 4.51 8.42
CA LYS A 375 6.46 5.97 8.46
C LYS A 375 5.73 6.45 9.71
N GLU A 376 4.62 5.78 10.04
CA GLU A 376 3.83 6.07 11.24
C GLU A 376 4.63 5.81 12.53
N TYR A 377 5.41 4.74 12.59
CA TYR A 377 6.25 4.45 13.75
C TYR A 377 7.24 5.58 14.03
N VAL A 378 7.98 6.04 13.01
CA VAL A 378 8.94 7.16 13.14
C VAL A 378 8.23 8.45 13.53
N ALA A 379 7.10 8.77 12.88
CA ALA A 379 6.33 9.98 13.19
C ALA A 379 5.72 9.96 14.61
N ALA A 380 5.51 8.79 15.21
CA ALA A 380 4.96 8.66 16.56
C ALA A 380 5.96 8.95 17.68
N GLN A 381 7.27 8.87 17.39
CA GLN A 381 8.32 8.89 18.42
C GLN A 381 8.40 10.21 19.17
N ASP A 382 8.91 10.15 20.40
CA ASP A 382 9.30 11.32 21.16
C ASP A 382 10.69 11.80 20.70
N PRO A 383 10.88 13.05 20.26
CA PRO A 383 12.20 13.58 19.91
C PRO A 383 13.22 13.44 21.05
N GLU A 384 12.78 13.47 22.31
CA GLU A 384 13.69 13.41 23.45
C GLU A 384 14.14 12.00 23.81
N ASP A 385 13.38 10.97 23.43
CA ASP A 385 13.74 9.57 23.63
C ASP A 385 13.15 8.66 22.53
N PRO A 386 13.58 8.82 21.26
CA PRO A 386 12.95 8.11 20.16
C PRO A 386 13.37 6.64 20.11
N GLY A 387 12.45 5.74 19.79
CA GLY A 387 12.78 4.35 19.50
C GLY A 387 13.50 4.16 18.15
N VAL A 388 13.79 2.90 17.83
CA VAL A 388 14.55 2.50 16.63
C VAL A 388 13.65 1.76 15.66
N LEU A 389 13.67 2.15 14.39
CA LEU A 389 12.99 1.42 13.32
C LEU A 389 13.91 0.32 12.76
N ILE A 390 13.46 -0.93 12.81
CA ILE A 390 14.03 -2.03 12.04
C ILE A 390 13.13 -2.26 10.82
N LEU A 391 13.71 -2.17 9.63
CA LEU A 391 12.98 -2.14 8.37
C LEU A 391 13.50 -3.18 7.38
N SER A 392 12.61 -3.93 6.75
CA SER A 392 12.99 -4.81 5.64
C SER A 392 13.52 -4.01 4.46
N GLN A 393 14.62 -4.49 3.86
CA GLN A 393 15.10 -4.00 2.56
C GLN A 393 14.09 -4.16 1.42
N PHE A 394 13.05 -4.99 1.61
CA PHE A 394 12.01 -5.25 0.61
C PHE A 394 10.74 -4.41 0.80
N ALA A 395 10.74 -3.45 1.72
CA ALA A 395 9.70 -2.43 1.84
C ALA A 395 10.09 -1.19 1.03
N GLY A 396 9.17 -0.63 0.25
CA GLY A 396 9.48 0.59 -0.52
C GLY A 396 9.91 1.79 0.33
N ALA A 397 9.48 1.88 1.59
CA ALA A 397 9.95 2.89 2.53
C ALA A 397 11.46 2.83 2.79
N ALA A 398 12.13 1.70 2.54
CA ALA A 398 13.57 1.58 2.70
C ALA A 398 14.36 2.51 1.77
N GLU A 399 13.80 2.92 0.62
CA GLU A 399 14.45 3.88 -0.29
C GLU A 399 14.59 5.29 0.33
N SER A 400 13.80 5.65 1.35
CA SER A 400 13.84 6.99 1.96
C SER A 400 14.02 7.00 3.49
N MET A 401 14.19 5.83 4.12
CA MET A 401 14.34 5.67 5.58
C MET A 401 15.78 5.35 5.98
N GLU A 402 16.74 6.20 5.59
CA GLU A 402 18.18 5.95 5.79
C GLU A 402 18.60 5.75 7.26
N GLY A 403 17.84 6.32 8.21
CA GLY A 403 18.09 6.13 9.65
C GLY A 403 17.70 4.75 10.19
N ALA A 404 16.92 3.95 9.44
CA ALA A 404 16.46 2.64 9.88
C ALA A 404 17.60 1.60 9.92
N LEU A 405 17.45 0.59 10.77
CA LEU A 405 18.28 -0.61 10.71
C LEU A 405 17.68 -1.56 9.65
N ILE A 406 18.33 -1.62 8.50
CA ILE A 406 17.88 -2.43 7.37
C ILE A 406 18.18 -3.91 7.60
N VAL A 407 17.19 -4.78 7.37
CA VAL A 407 17.33 -6.24 7.49
C VAL A 407 16.86 -6.95 6.23
N ASN A 408 17.47 -8.11 5.96
CA ASN A 408 16.85 -9.13 5.12
C ASN A 408 15.93 -9.99 6.02
N PRO A 409 14.60 -9.96 5.84
CA PRO A 409 13.68 -10.70 6.70
C PRO A 409 13.83 -12.23 6.62
N LEU A 410 14.55 -12.76 5.63
CA LEU A 410 14.81 -14.20 5.53
C LEU A 410 15.90 -14.69 6.49
N ASP A 411 16.71 -13.78 7.03
CA ASP A 411 17.77 -14.09 7.97
C ASP A 411 17.32 -13.77 9.40
N ALA A 412 16.89 -14.80 10.14
CA ALA A 412 16.43 -14.63 11.51
C ALA A 412 17.57 -14.25 12.48
N VAL A 413 18.80 -14.69 12.20
CA VAL A 413 19.96 -14.39 13.07
C VAL A 413 20.39 -12.95 12.87
N ALA A 414 20.54 -12.49 11.62
CA ALA A 414 20.83 -11.08 11.35
C ALA A 414 19.72 -10.15 11.87
N MET A 415 18.45 -10.59 11.83
CA MET A 415 17.36 -9.84 12.45
C MET A 415 17.51 -9.76 13.97
N ALA A 416 17.93 -10.84 14.63
CA ALA A 416 18.22 -10.85 16.06
C ALA A 416 19.39 -9.92 16.42
N GLU A 417 20.45 -9.88 15.62
CA GLU A 417 21.58 -8.96 15.80
C GLU A 417 21.14 -7.49 15.69
N GLN A 418 20.28 -7.15 14.72
CA GLN A 418 19.74 -5.78 14.63
C GLN A 418 18.76 -5.46 15.78
N LEU A 419 18.02 -6.45 16.28
CA LEU A 419 17.18 -6.29 17.47
C LEU A 419 18.01 -6.02 18.72
N ASP A 420 19.09 -6.76 18.94
CA ASP A 420 20.03 -6.52 20.05
C ASP A 420 20.61 -5.10 19.95
N ARG A 421 21.12 -4.74 18.77
CA ARG A 421 21.63 -3.39 18.51
C ARG A 421 20.59 -2.31 18.79
N ALA A 422 19.36 -2.48 18.31
CA ALA A 422 18.28 -1.51 18.50
C ALA A 422 17.94 -1.29 19.97
N LEU A 423 17.89 -2.37 20.76
CA LEU A 423 17.59 -2.32 22.21
C LEU A 423 18.72 -1.69 23.03
N ARG A 424 19.97 -1.80 22.56
CA ARG A 424 21.17 -1.25 23.22
C ARG A 424 21.60 0.11 22.69
N MET A 425 20.91 0.63 21.67
CA MET A 425 21.33 1.83 20.96
C MET A 425 21.38 3.05 21.90
N PRO A 426 22.53 3.74 22.01
CA PRO A 426 22.65 4.97 22.81
C PRO A 426 21.66 6.04 22.35
N LEU A 427 21.24 6.90 23.28
CA LEU A 427 20.24 7.94 23.01
C LEU A 427 20.65 8.85 21.84
N ASP A 428 21.91 9.25 21.78
CA ASP A 428 22.41 10.17 20.74
C ASP A 428 22.29 9.55 19.33
N GLU A 429 22.66 8.27 19.16
CA GLU A 429 22.49 7.56 17.88
C GLU A 429 21.01 7.42 17.53
N ARG A 430 20.13 7.15 18.51
CA ARG A 430 18.69 7.07 18.28
C ARG A 430 18.11 8.40 17.80
N LYS A 431 18.50 9.51 18.43
CA LYS A 431 18.10 10.86 18.03
C LYS A 431 18.57 11.19 16.62
N GLU A 432 19.84 10.95 16.30
CA GLU A 432 20.40 11.21 14.97
C GLU A 432 19.63 10.45 13.86
N ARG A 433 19.40 9.14 14.07
CA ARG A 433 18.65 8.30 13.13
C ARG A 433 17.21 8.77 12.96
N TRP A 434 16.55 9.06 14.08
CA TRP A 434 15.17 9.53 14.07
C TRP A 434 15.04 10.89 13.37
N GLU A 435 15.91 11.86 13.66
CA GLU A 435 15.90 13.19 13.04
C GLU A 435 16.07 13.10 11.52
N SER A 436 16.98 12.24 11.05
CA SER A 436 17.17 12.01 9.62
C SER A 436 15.88 11.53 8.93
N MET A 437 15.25 10.48 9.48
CA MET A 437 14.00 9.95 8.93
C MET A 437 12.82 10.92 9.07
N MET A 438 12.76 11.66 10.18
CA MET A 438 11.69 12.63 10.43
C MET A 438 11.74 13.79 9.44
N ARG A 439 12.93 14.31 9.09
CA ARG A 439 13.09 15.32 8.03
C ARG A 439 12.53 14.82 6.70
N GLY A 440 12.90 13.60 6.29
CA GLY A 440 12.38 12.98 5.07
C GLY A 440 10.85 12.82 5.09
N LEU A 441 10.26 12.46 6.23
CA LEU A 441 8.81 12.35 6.40
C LEU A 441 8.07 13.69 6.33
N GLU A 442 8.66 14.78 6.81
CA GLU A 442 8.07 16.11 6.67
C GLU A 442 8.16 16.64 5.23
N GLU A 443 9.15 16.17 4.48
CA GLU A 443 9.34 16.53 3.07
C GLU A 443 8.52 15.67 2.10
N GLN A 444 8.23 14.42 2.46
CA GLN A 444 7.52 13.45 1.62
C GLN A 444 6.16 13.09 2.22
N THR A 445 5.28 14.09 2.35
CA THR A 445 3.94 13.91 2.89
C THR A 445 2.97 13.29 1.87
N ALA A 446 1.85 12.76 2.37
CA ALA A 446 0.80 12.23 1.49
C ALA A 446 0.21 13.33 0.58
N THR A 447 0.14 14.59 1.05
CA THR A 447 -0.30 15.73 0.25
C THR A 447 0.68 16.03 -0.88
N ARG A 448 1.98 16.11 -0.60
CA ARG A 448 3.01 16.35 -1.63
C ARG A 448 3.07 15.25 -2.67
N TRP A 449 2.89 13.99 -2.24
CA TRP A 449 2.75 12.86 -3.16
C TRP A 449 1.61 13.11 -4.16
N ALA A 450 0.43 13.50 -3.69
CA ALA A 450 -0.72 13.74 -4.56
C ALA A 450 -0.55 14.96 -5.45
N GLU A 451 -0.04 16.07 -4.91
CA GLU A 451 0.28 17.28 -5.67
C GLU A 451 1.27 16.99 -6.79
N SER A 452 2.35 16.24 -6.51
CA SER A 452 3.37 15.91 -7.49
C SER A 452 2.83 15.06 -8.64
N PHE A 453 2.02 14.05 -8.34
CA PHE A 453 1.44 13.17 -9.36
C PHE A 453 0.44 13.94 -10.24
N LEU A 454 -0.42 14.75 -9.63
CA LEU A 454 -1.44 15.51 -10.37
C LEU A 454 -0.82 16.63 -11.20
N ALA A 455 0.22 17.30 -10.70
CA ALA A 455 0.96 18.30 -11.47
C ALA A 455 1.57 17.66 -12.74
N GLU A 456 2.26 16.52 -12.60
CA GLU A 456 2.82 15.80 -13.75
C GLU A 456 1.74 15.36 -14.74
N LEU A 457 0.63 14.80 -14.25
CA LEU A 457 -0.49 14.39 -15.10
C LEU A 457 -1.08 15.59 -15.87
N GLU A 458 -1.19 16.76 -15.25
CA GLU A 458 -1.77 17.94 -15.88
C GLU A 458 -0.88 18.60 -16.94
N GLU A 459 0.43 18.46 -16.81
CA GLU A 459 1.40 18.94 -17.81
C GLU A 459 1.36 18.10 -19.10
N LEU A 460 0.86 16.87 -19.05
CA LEU A 460 0.74 16.01 -20.23
C LEU A 460 -0.26 16.56 -21.25
N PRO A 461 0.04 16.46 -22.56
CA PRO A 461 -0.88 16.88 -23.61
C PRO A 461 -2.16 16.03 -23.60
N LEU A 462 -3.29 16.62 -23.99
CA LEU A 462 -4.52 15.85 -24.15
C LEU A 462 -4.36 14.84 -25.31
N PRO A 463 -5.04 13.68 -25.25
CA PRO A 463 -4.88 12.61 -26.25
C PRO A 463 -5.05 13.04 -27.71
N GLU A 464 -5.89 14.04 -27.99
CA GLU A 464 -6.14 14.54 -29.36
C GLU A 464 -5.02 15.42 -29.93
N GLN A 465 -4.11 15.95 -29.09
CA GLN A 465 -3.07 16.89 -29.54
C GLN A 465 -1.80 16.19 -30.08
N ASN A 466 -1.68 14.87 -29.92
CA ASN A 466 -0.50 14.11 -30.34
C ASN A 466 -0.47 13.68 -31.81
N LEU A 467 -1.49 14.02 -32.62
CA LEU A 467 -1.57 13.65 -34.04
C LEU A 467 -0.85 14.63 -34.99
N LEU A 468 -0.30 15.74 -34.51
CA LEU A 468 0.24 16.81 -35.38
C LEU A 468 1.76 16.82 -35.59
N TRP A 469 2.53 15.86 -35.06
CA TRP A 469 4.01 15.89 -35.19
C TRP A 469 4.62 14.84 -36.14
N ALA A 470 3.83 14.28 -37.06
CA ALA A 470 4.36 13.46 -38.16
C ALA A 470 3.90 13.99 -39.53
N SER A 471 4.40 15.16 -39.92
CA SER A 471 4.61 15.44 -41.34
C SER A 471 6.07 15.12 -41.66
N PRO A 472 6.37 14.12 -42.51
CA PRO A 472 7.70 14.01 -43.07
C PRO A 472 7.88 15.23 -43.98
N THR A 473 8.86 16.08 -43.66
CA THR A 473 9.38 17.05 -44.62
C THR A 473 9.86 16.27 -45.84
N ARG A 474 9.07 16.32 -46.92
CA ARG A 474 9.58 16.04 -48.27
C ARG A 474 10.58 17.12 -48.59
N ASN A 475 11.83 16.72 -48.82
CA ASN A 475 12.68 17.23 -49.90
C ASN A 475 13.55 16.08 -50.37
#